data_AF-A0A1S2M863-F1
#
_entry.id   AF-A0A1S2M863-F1
#
_cell.length_a   1.000
_cell.length_b   1.000
_cell.length_c   1.000
_cell.angle_alpha   90.00
_cell.angle_beta   90.00
_cell.angle_gamma   90.00
#
_symmetry.space_group_name_H-M   'P 1'
#
loop_
_entity.id
_entity.type
_entity.pdbx_description
1 polymer ?
#
loop_
_entity_poly.entity_id
_entity_poly.type
_entity_poly.pdbx_seq_one_letter_code
_entity_poly.pdbx_strand_id
1 'polypeptide(L)'
;MIYFYLMLILGALFIIFAVFSFIAMYVNKDYPLLNVGKSLGMLLIGVLFLTVTLPSLKYVVLKEYDVISGECVIEIVSSGRSSEAVFTMLDTDRLFYFRDIPALDAYGKSIPYYCMVTATKDHMFEVSYKIYDSQTRKLIVTSK
;
A
#
# COMPACT_ATOMS: atom_id res chain seq x y z
N MET A 1 -3.84 -1.40 2.79
CA MET A 1 -2.82 -2.45 2.57
C MET A 1 -3.36 -3.89 2.44
N ILE A 2 -4.21 -4.41 3.34
CA ILE A 2 -4.67 -5.83 3.29
C ILE A 2 -5.32 -6.19 1.94
N TYR A 3 -6.21 -5.32 1.42
CA TYR A 3 -6.87 -5.53 0.12
C TYR A 3 -5.90 -5.68 -1.05
N PHE A 4 -4.79 -4.94 -1.04
CA PHE A 4 -3.76 -5.02 -2.07
C PHE A 4 -3.11 -6.41 -2.10
N TYR A 5 -2.66 -6.91 -0.94
CA TYR A 5 -2.04 -8.23 -0.84
C TYR A 5 -3.03 -9.35 -1.19
N LEU A 6 -4.30 -9.19 -0.81
CA LEU A 6 -5.36 -10.13 -1.17
C LEU A 6 -5.56 -10.19 -2.70
N MET A 7 -5.65 -9.05 -3.38
CA MET A 7 -5.76 -9.00 -4.84
C MET A 7 -4.52 -9.60 -5.52
N LEU A 8 -3.32 -9.31 -5.01
CA LEU A 8 -2.07 -9.86 -5.55
C LEU A 8 -2.05 -11.40 -5.45
N ILE A 9 -2.39 -11.95 -4.27
CA ILE A 9 -2.43 -13.40 -4.04
C ILE A 9 -3.51 -14.07 -4.90
N LEU A 10 -4.73 -13.52 -4.94
CA LEU A 10 -5.80 -14.05 -5.79
C LEU A 10 -5.42 -14.01 -7.28
N GLY A 11 -4.81 -12.92 -7.74
CA GLY A 11 -4.32 -12.79 -9.11
C GLY A 11 -3.31 -13.88 -9.46
N ALA A 12 -2.32 -14.11 -8.59
CA ALA A 12 -1.34 -15.17 -8.76
C ALA A 12 -1.98 -16.58 -8.76
N LEU A 13 -2.89 -16.85 -7.83
CA LEU A 13 -3.60 -18.13 -7.76
C LEU A 13 -4.41 -18.39 -9.03
N PHE A 14 -5.16 -17.41 -9.54
CA PHE A 14 -5.92 -17.58 -10.78
C PHE A 14 -5.04 -17.92 -11.98
N ILE A 15 -3.85 -17.31 -12.09
CA ILE A 15 -2.90 -17.66 -13.16
C ILE A 15 -2.40 -19.10 -12.99
N ILE A 16 -2.01 -19.51 -11.77
CA ILE A 16 -1.54 -20.86 -11.50
C ILE A 16 -2.63 -21.89 -11.82
N PHE A 17 -3.86 -21.66 -11.37
CA PHE A 17 -5.00 -22.53 -11.67
C PHE A 17 -5.29 -22.59 -13.17
N ALA A 18 -5.24 -21.44 -13.87
CA ALA A 18 -5.46 -21.40 -15.31
C ALA A 18 -4.39 -22.21 -16.06
N VAL A 19 -3.11 -22.03 -15.72
CA VAL A 19 -1.99 -22.78 -16.31
C VAL A 19 -2.15 -24.28 -16.05
N PHE A 20 -2.44 -24.68 -14.81
CA PHE A 20 -2.69 -26.08 -14.48
C PHE A 20 -3.87 -26.67 -15.29
N SER A 21 -4.95 -25.90 -15.44
CA SER A 21 -6.10 -26.32 -16.24
C SER A 21 -5.73 -26.51 -17.72
N PHE A 22 -4.93 -25.61 -18.29
CA PHE A 22 -4.44 -25.76 -19.66
C PHE A 22 -3.57 -27.00 -19.84
N ILE A 23 -2.68 -27.29 -18.89
CA ILE A 23 -1.83 -28.49 -18.92
C ILE A 23 -2.70 -29.76 -18.85
N ALA A 24 -3.67 -29.81 -17.93
CA ALA A 24 -4.56 -30.96 -17.79
C ALA A 24 -5.40 -31.21 -19.05
N MET A 25 -5.93 -30.16 -19.67
CA MET A 25 -6.65 -30.29 -20.96
C MET A 25 -5.74 -30.81 -22.08
N TYR A 26 -4.50 -30.32 -22.13
CA TYR A 26 -3.53 -30.77 -23.13
C TYR A 26 -3.18 -32.26 -22.98
N VAL A 27 -2.93 -32.73 -21.76
CA VAL A 27 -2.61 -34.14 -21.47
C VAL A 27 -3.79 -35.06 -21.79
N ASN A 28 -5.01 -34.67 -21.39
CA ASN A 28 -6.20 -35.49 -21.59
C ASN A 28 -6.80 -35.39 -23.00
N LYS A 29 -6.25 -34.52 -23.86
CA LYS A 29 -6.80 -34.18 -25.19
C LYS A 29 -8.28 -33.79 -25.16
N ASP A 30 -8.72 -33.20 -24.06
CA ASP A 30 -10.12 -32.85 -23.82
C ASP A 30 -10.28 -31.33 -23.96
N TYR A 31 -10.80 -30.90 -25.11
CA TYR A 31 -10.90 -29.49 -25.51
C TYR A 31 -12.34 -29.00 -25.69
N PRO A 32 -13.26 -29.22 -24.73
CA PRO A 32 -14.58 -28.66 -24.84
C PRO A 32 -14.48 -27.13 -24.74
N LEU A 33 -15.16 -26.43 -25.65
CA LEU A 33 -15.13 -24.97 -25.79
C LEU A 33 -15.40 -24.25 -24.45
N LEU A 34 -16.26 -24.84 -23.62
CA LEU A 34 -16.64 -24.33 -22.31
C LEU A 34 -15.50 -24.39 -21.28
N ASN A 35 -14.67 -25.42 -21.29
CA ASN A 35 -13.52 -25.52 -20.38
C ASN A 35 -12.40 -24.56 -20.82
N VAL A 36 -12.15 -24.50 -22.13
CA VAL A 36 -11.19 -23.53 -22.71
C VAL A 36 -11.61 -22.10 -22.35
N GLY A 37 -12.89 -21.76 -22.53
CA GLY A 37 -13.42 -20.44 -22.17
C GLY A 37 -13.27 -20.11 -20.69
N LYS A 38 -13.54 -21.07 -19.79
CA LYS A 38 -13.36 -20.90 -18.33
C LYS A 38 -11.89 -20.67 -17.96
N SER A 39 -10.98 -21.47 -18.50
CA SER A 39 -9.54 -21.32 -18.24
C SER A 39 -8.99 -20.00 -18.78
N LEU A 40 -9.44 -19.57 -19.97
CA LEU A 40 -9.07 -18.28 -20.54
C LEU A 40 -9.62 -17.12 -19.69
N GLY A 41 -10.88 -17.22 -19.25
CA GLY A 41 -11.49 -16.22 -18.38
C GLY A 41 -10.75 -16.08 -17.04
N MET A 42 -10.41 -17.20 -16.40
CA MET A 42 -9.60 -17.18 -15.16
C MET A 42 -8.23 -16.55 -15.39
N LEU A 43 -7.58 -16.85 -16.51
CA LEU A 43 -6.29 -16.26 -16.86
C LEU A 43 -6.41 -14.74 -17.03
N LEU A 44 -7.42 -14.26 -17.75
CA LEU A 44 -7.65 -12.82 -17.96
C LEU A 44 -7.93 -12.09 -16.65
N ILE A 45 -8.75 -12.68 -15.76
CA ILE A 45 -9.03 -12.10 -14.44
C ILE A 45 -7.76 -12.04 -13.58
N GLY A 46 -6.96 -13.12 -13.59
CA GLY A 46 -5.69 -13.18 -12.88
C GLY A 46 -4.71 -12.10 -13.37
N VAL A 47 -4.56 -11.97 -14.70
CA VAL A 47 -3.74 -10.93 -15.33
C VAL A 47 -4.24 -9.55 -14.95
N LEU A 48 -5.56 -9.29 -15.00
CA LEU A 48 -6.13 -8.00 -14.63
C LEU A 48 -5.76 -7.60 -13.20
N PHE A 49 -5.93 -8.49 -12.23
CA PHE A 49 -5.54 -8.24 -10.84
C PHE A 49 -4.04 -7.96 -10.68
N LEU A 50 -3.20 -8.70 -11.42
CA LEU A 50 -1.76 -8.45 -11.40
C LEU A 50 -1.39 -7.13 -12.08
N THR A 51 -2.01 -6.74 -13.18
CA THR A 51 -1.70 -5.46 -13.85
C THR A 51 -1.97 -4.24 -12.96
N VAL A 52 -2.97 -4.34 -12.08
CA VAL A 52 -3.27 -3.27 -11.11
C VAL A 52 -2.30 -3.29 -9.93
N THR A 53 -1.88 -4.47 -9.47
CA THR A 53 -1.07 -4.59 -8.24
C THR A 53 0.45 -4.56 -8.48
N LEU A 54 0.93 -5.01 -9.64
CA LEU A 54 2.35 -5.08 -9.97
C LEU A 54 3.07 -3.71 -10.01
N PRO A 55 2.48 -2.61 -10.53
CA PRO A 55 3.15 -1.32 -10.52
C PRO A 55 3.51 -0.84 -9.11
N SER A 56 2.58 -0.95 -8.16
CA SER A 56 2.85 -0.60 -6.76
C SER A 56 3.83 -1.55 -6.10
N LEU A 57 3.73 -2.85 -6.40
CA LEU A 57 4.69 -3.84 -5.91
C LEU A 57 6.13 -3.54 -6.39
N LYS A 58 6.28 -3.08 -7.64
CA LYS A 58 7.57 -2.68 -8.19
C LYS A 58 8.22 -1.59 -7.33
N TYR A 59 7.48 -0.55 -6.93
CA TYR A 59 8.04 0.54 -6.13
C TYR A 59 8.49 0.07 -4.75
N VAL A 60 7.76 -0.85 -4.13
CA VAL A 60 8.14 -1.47 -2.85
C VAL A 60 9.42 -2.31 -3.00
N VAL A 61 9.48 -3.18 -4.02
CA VAL A 61 10.60 -4.11 -4.22
C VAL A 61 11.88 -3.39 -4.64
N LEU A 62 11.78 -2.43 -5.55
CA LEU A 62 12.91 -1.64 -6.04
C LEU A 62 13.31 -0.51 -5.08
N LYS A 63 12.59 -0.34 -3.96
CA LYS A 63 12.79 0.75 -2.99
C LYS A 63 12.76 2.13 -3.64
N GLU A 64 11.90 2.30 -4.64
CA GLU A 64 11.68 3.57 -5.30
C GLU A 64 10.71 4.41 -4.45
N TYR A 65 11.30 5.19 -3.55
CA TYR A 65 10.58 6.03 -2.61
C TYR A 65 10.61 7.50 -3.00
N ASP A 66 9.60 8.21 -2.55
CA ASP A 66 9.46 9.66 -2.65
C ASP A 66 9.33 10.24 -1.23
N VAL A 67 9.87 11.43 -1.03
CA VAL A 67 9.86 12.11 0.27
C VAL A 67 8.95 13.32 0.17
N ILE A 68 7.83 13.27 0.87
CA ILE A 68 6.87 14.37 0.96
C ILE A 68 7.16 15.13 2.24
N SER A 69 7.57 16.39 2.11
CA SER A 69 7.87 17.26 3.24
C SER A 69 6.98 18.49 3.26
N GLY A 70 6.50 18.87 4.43
CA GLY A 70 5.64 20.03 4.60
C GLY A 70 5.15 20.19 6.03
N GLU A 71 4.32 21.20 6.26
CA GLU A 71 3.61 21.30 7.52
C GLU A 71 2.53 20.22 7.62
N CYS A 72 2.40 19.63 8.81
CA CYS A 72 1.50 18.53 9.05
C CYS A 72 0.82 18.65 10.41
N VAL A 73 -0.37 18.07 10.54
CA VAL A 73 -1.03 17.83 11.82
C VAL A 73 -1.14 16.34 12.05
N ILE A 74 -0.90 15.91 13.30
CA ILE A 74 -0.88 14.50 13.67
C ILE A 74 -2.04 14.24 14.62
N GLU A 75 -2.89 13.28 14.26
CA GLU A 75 -4.04 12.85 15.05
C GLU A 75 -3.88 11.38 15.45
N ILE A 76 -4.34 11.02 16.63
CA ILE A 76 -4.41 9.61 17.04
C ILE A 76 -5.84 9.15 16.82
N VAL A 77 -6.02 8.24 15.87
CA VAL A 77 -7.31 7.60 15.62
C VAL A 77 -7.30 6.24 16.30
N SER A 78 -8.15 6.06 17.30
CA SER A 78 -8.36 4.78 17.96
C SER A 78 -9.60 4.10 17.39
N SER A 79 -9.44 2.92 16.79
CA SER A 79 -10.54 2.11 16.28
C SER A 79 -10.47 0.71 16.90
N GLY A 80 -11.29 0.49 17.93
CA GLY A 80 -11.36 -0.80 18.62
C GLY A 80 -10.10 -1.13 19.42
N ARG A 81 -9.35 -2.15 19.01
CA ARG A 81 -8.13 -2.63 19.72
C ARG A 81 -6.82 -2.03 19.17
N SER A 82 -6.87 -1.26 18.08
CA SER A 82 -5.69 -0.63 17.50
C SER A 82 -5.85 0.89 17.45
N SER A 83 -4.76 1.58 17.73
CA SER A 83 -4.63 3.02 17.55
C SER A 83 -3.59 3.28 16.46
N GLU A 84 -3.91 4.20 15.56
CA GLU A 84 -3.05 4.61 14.46
C GLU A 84 -2.83 6.12 14.53
N ALA A 85 -1.65 6.58 14.14
CA ALA A 85 -1.34 7.98 13.96
C ALA A 85 -1.61 8.39 12.51
N VAL A 86 -2.43 9.42 12.33
CA VAL A 86 -2.79 9.98 11.03
C VAL A 86 -2.08 11.30 10.86
N PHE A 87 -1.24 11.38 9.84
CA PHE A 87 -0.49 12.56 9.49
C PHE A 87 -1.20 13.23 8.32
N THR A 88 -1.71 14.43 8.53
CA THR A 88 -2.36 15.23 7.48
C THR A 88 -1.39 16.32 7.05
N MET A 89 -0.91 16.25 5.80
CA MET A 89 -0.07 17.30 5.22
C MET A 89 -0.94 18.51 4.86
N LEU A 90 -0.66 19.67 5.44
CA LEU A 90 -1.46 20.89 5.25
C LEU A 90 -1.35 21.46 3.83
N ASP A 91 -0.21 21.24 3.16
CA ASP A 91 0.02 21.77 1.81
C ASP A 91 -0.74 21.01 0.72
N THR A 92 -1.07 19.74 0.96
CA THR A 92 -1.63 18.82 -0.06
C THR A 92 -2.88 18.10 0.38
N ASP A 93 -3.34 18.30 1.62
CA ASP A 93 -4.40 17.57 2.30
C ASP A 93 -4.24 16.04 2.26
N ARG A 94 -3.00 15.56 2.07
CA ARG A 94 -2.70 14.13 1.99
C ARG A 94 -2.63 13.52 3.38
N LEU A 95 -3.21 12.34 3.49
CA LEU A 95 -3.28 11.55 4.72
C LEU A 95 -2.30 10.39 4.65
N PHE A 96 -1.50 10.22 5.68
CA PHE A 96 -0.59 9.10 5.86
C PHE A 96 -0.86 8.39 7.17
N TYR A 97 -0.94 7.07 7.13
CA TYR A 97 -1.34 6.25 8.28
C TYR A 97 -0.16 5.45 8.81
N PHE A 98 0.15 5.64 10.09
CA PHE A 98 1.21 4.92 10.79
C PHE A 98 0.66 4.16 11.98
N ARG A 99 1.10 2.92 12.15
CA ARG A 99 0.69 2.08 13.29
C ARG A 99 1.46 2.42 14.56
N ASP A 100 2.68 2.91 14.41
CA ASP A 100 3.46 3.42 15.51
C ASP A 100 3.02 4.85 15.83
N ILE A 101 2.62 5.06 17.08
CA ILE A 101 2.22 6.38 17.55
C ILE A 101 3.50 7.13 17.96
N PRO A 102 3.86 8.22 17.26
CA PRO A 102 5.07 8.97 17.57
C PRO A 102 4.94 9.61 18.94
N ALA A 103 5.90 9.45 19.84
CA ALA A 103 5.85 10.07 21.17
C ALA A 103 6.05 11.59 21.08
N LEU A 104 4.96 12.33 21.00
CA LEU A 104 4.93 13.79 20.94
C LEU A 104 4.34 14.39 22.22
N ASP A 105 4.73 15.63 22.52
CA ASP A 105 4.20 16.37 23.67
C ASP A 105 2.71 16.70 23.52
N ALA A 106 2.22 16.81 22.29
CA ALA A 106 0.82 17.08 22.00
C ALA A 106 0.40 16.60 20.60
N TYR A 107 -0.90 16.37 20.41
CA TYR A 107 -1.52 15.94 19.15
C TYR A 107 -2.76 16.78 18.85
N GLY A 108 -3.19 16.79 17.59
CA GLY A 108 -4.45 17.40 17.16
C GLY A 108 -4.29 18.49 16.11
N LYS A 109 -5.42 18.87 15.50
CA LYS A 109 -5.51 19.83 14.37
C LYS A 109 -4.90 21.21 14.63
N SER A 110 -4.78 21.61 15.88
CA SER A 110 -4.27 22.92 16.27
C SER A 110 -2.76 22.95 16.53
N ILE A 111 -2.05 21.83 16.32
CA ILE A 111 -0.63 21.69 16.66
C ILE A 111 0.14 21.27 15.41
N PRO A 112 0.59 22.24 14.59
CA PRO A 112 1.33 21.93 13.38
C PRO A 112 2.77 21.54 13.71
N TYR A 113 3.23 20.47 13.08
CA TYR A 113 4.62 20.04 13.04
C TYR A 113 5.15 20.16 11.61
N TYR A 114 6.46 19.97 11.44
CA TYR A 114 7.03 19.78 10.11
C TYR A 114 7.33 18.29 9.93
N CYS A 115 6.66 17.67 8.96
CA CYS A 115 6.81 16.25 8.68
C CYS A 115 7.63 16.05 7.41
N MET A 116 8.45 15.02 7.42
CA MET A 116 8.98 14.39 6.21
C MET A 116 8.49 12.94 6.21
N VAL A 117 7.54 12.63 5.34
CA VAL A 117 7.02 11.28 5.15
C VAL A 117 7.66 10.68 3.91
N THR A 118 8.27 9.52 4.09
CA THR A 118 8.77 8.69 2.99
C THR A 118 7.70 7.69 2.62
N ALA A 119 7.26 7.71 1.37
CA ALA A 119 6.28 6.78 0.82
C ALA A 119 6.79 6.21 -0.51
N THR A 120 6.12 5.19 -1.05
CA THR A 120 6.37 4.75 -2.43
C THR A 120 6.06 5.87 -3.41
N LYS A 121 6.66 5.85 -4.61
CA LYS A 121 6.43 6.89 -5.65
C LYS A 121 4.97 7.09 -6.03
N ASP A 122 4.16 6.04 -5.96
CA ASP A 122 2.72 6.09 -6.19
C ASP A 122 1.91 6.48 -4.95
N HIS A 123 2.60 6.81 -3.85
CA HIS A 123 2.06 7.21 -2.55
C HIS A 123 1.07 6.21 -1.94
N MET A 124 1.14 4.94 -2.37
CA MET A 124 0.26 3.85 -1.92
C MET A 124 0.72 3.17 -0.63
N PHE A 125 2.00 3.30 -0.29
CA PHE A 125 2.60 2.69 0.90
C PHE A 125 3.48 3.67 1.65
N GLU A 126 3.16 3.88 2.92
CA GLU A 126 3.97 4.62 3.87
C GLU A 126 5.16 3.77 4.34
N VAL A 127 6.37 4.33 4.24
CA VAL A 127 7.62 3.63 4.56
C VAL A 127 8.16 4.11 5.90
N SER A 128 8.28 5.42 6.07
CA SER A 128 8.83 6.01 7.29
C SER A 128 8.41 7.47 7.43
N TYR A 129 8.60 8.03 8.62
CA TYR A 129 8.42 9.45 8.84
C TYR A 129 9.52 10.03 9.71
N LYS A 130 9.73 11.34 9.58
CA LYS A 130 10.49 12.18 10.50
C LYS A 130 9.65 13.38 10.87
N ILE A 131 9.58 13.69 12.16
CA ILE A 131 8.85 14.82 12.70
C ILE A 131 9.86 15.80 13.26
N TYR A 132 9.68 17.06 12.88
CA TYR A 132 10.49 18.17 13.31
C TYR A 132 9.60 19.21 13.99
N ASP A 133 10.21 19.96 14.90
CA ASP A 133 9.59 21.15 15.46
C ASP A 133 9.31 22.17 14.36
N SER A 134 8.09 22.71 14.34
CA SER A 134 7.65 23.58 13.24
C SER A 134 8.51 24.85 13.13
N GLN A 135 8.91 25.45 14.25
CA GLN A 135 9.64 26.72 14.29
C GLN A 135 11.15 26.53 14.18
N THR A 136 11.71 25.62 14.98
CA THR A 136 13.17 25.44 15.13
C THR A 136 13.74 24.42 14.14
N ARG A 137 12.89 23.66 13.44
CA ARG A 137 13.26 22.55 12.54
C ARG A 137 14.16 21.51 13.21
N LYS A 138 14.16 21.43 14.55
CA LYS A 138 14.87 20.40 15.30
C LYS A 138 14.13 19.07 15.16
N LEU A 139 14.87 18.01 14.89
CA LEU A 139 14.30 16.66 14.81
C LEU A 139 13.75 16.26 16.19
N ILE A 140 12.49 15.84 16.23
CA ILE A 140 11.81 15.37 17.44
C ILE A 140 11.78 13.84 17.43
N VAL A 141 11.19 13.25 16.38
CA VAL A 141 10.96 11.81 16.27
C VAL A 141 11.29 11.34 14.86
N THR A 142 11.81 10.11 14.76
CA THR A 142 11.90 9.35 13.51
C THR A 142 11.23 8.01 13.72
N SER A 143 10.50 7.53 12.71
CA SER A 143 10.01 6.15 12.72
C SER A 143 11.19 5.18 12.67
N LYS A 144 11.02 4.01 13.28
CA LYS A 144 12.00 2.92 13.25
C LYS A 144 11.88 2.07 11.99
#